data_AF-A0A2E6ZE76-F1
#
_entry.id   AF-A0A2E6ZE76-F1
#
_cell.length_a   1.000
_cell.length_b   1.000
_cell.length_c   1.000
_cell.angle_alpha   90.00
_cell.angle_beta   90.00
_cell.angle_gamma   90.00
#
_symmetry.space_group_name_H-M   'P 1'
#
loop_
_entity.id
_entity.type
_entity.pdbx_description
1 polymer ?
#
loop_
_entity_poly.entity_id
_entity_poly.type
_entity_poly.pdbx_seq_one_letter_code
_entity_poly.pdbx_strand_id
1 'polypeptide(L)'
;MSRRIDVELTSQNDDGSWTWRAAGAKQPKGTLDGALLYNGASVGDVCRADADFDVDGIFVTAVLPPKGRSGRPDDERIELLGSGTEFQAVTTQLAKKSRSGKRNDGRRRSDRKKGKRDVDNRSKDNKGRRNNRDNKARKPKTEAPAKPKPKKLKPGRTHRKALIDGLPEEQRVIAEQVSRGGIAAVRKEIEAQNLRAQEDGGEAVRADALIALAESLIPQLKVAEWRDRADAALKSMDEVDIRDLRTVLVAAEDFARDDESRALTEKIRAGLNQRVEKDQGEWQEEIRVALKEERVVRALRLSSRPPKAGSPLPPDIAETLTTQANEALGGDVSQQRLGIVLEAIAFSPIRPYVALAHIPPDPGKELVDIVTKVSDRIPDIARKFGIEPIEKSRGRRRGKRPKSPPPETSKDQEVVAEPDSADGPDDQIVLVAEDPPAVKPGLTHEEAPSIEMGDGVTPDHLATSLADGQEGSASVVDVAMAPVESPADEEKGLG
;
A
#
# COMPACT_ATOMS: atom_id res chain seq x y z
N MET A 1 -24.39 -16.48 4.37
CA MET A 1 -23.53 -15.27 4.53
C MET A 1 -23.38 -14.70 3.13
N SER A 2 -24.07 -13.60 2.86
CA SER A 2 -24.24 -13.10 1.50
C SER A 2 -22.91 -12.56 0.95
N ARG A 3 -22.51 -13.03 -0.23
CA ARG A 3 -21.32 -12.55 -0.96
C ARG A 3 -21.74 -11.84 -2.23
N ARG A 4 -21.01 -10.77 -2.56
CA ARG A 4 -21.20 -9.99 -3.79
C ARG A 4 -20.55 -10.69 -4.97
N ILE A 5 -21.35 -11.02 -5.97
CA ILE A 5 -20.91 -11.63 -7.23
C ILE A 5 -21.40 -10.80 -8.43
N ASP A 6 -20.69 -10.90 -9.54
CA ASP A 6 -21.10 -10.30 -10.81
C ASP A 6 -21.79 -11.40 -11.64
N VAL A 7 -23.05 -11.17 -12.00
CA VAL A 7 -23.93 -12.12 -12.68
C VAL A 7 -24.43 -11.53 -13.98
N GLU A 8 -24.68 -12.38 -14.97
CA GLU A 8 -25.28 -12.02 -16.24
C GLU A 8 -26.63 -12.70 -16.39
N LEU A 9 -27.66 -11.94 -16.76
CA LEU A 9 -29.02 -12.43 -17.01
C LEU A 9 -29.08 -13.11 -18.38
N THR A 10 -29.41 -14.41 -18.44
CA THR A 10 -29.30 -15.20 -19.69
C THR A 10 -30.62 -15.46 -20.39
N SER A 11 -31.73 -15.53 -19.66
CA SER A 11 -33.07 -15.68 -20.24
C SER A 11 -34.14 -15.35 -19.21
N GLN A 12 -35.30 -14.94 -19.70
CA GLN A 12 -36.52 -14.70 -18.93
C GLN A 12 -37.53 -15.80 -19.30
N ASN A 13 -38.04 -16.49 -18.30
CA ASN A 13 -39.11 -17.48 -18.47
C ASN A 13 -40.47 -16.80 -18.35
N ASP A 14 -41.49 -17.40 -18.96
CA ASP A 14 -42.87 -16.89 -18.96
C ASP A 14 -43.49 -16.86 -17.55
N ASP A 15 -42.96 -17.66 -16.62
CA ASP A 15 -43.38 -17.72 -15.21
C ASP A 15 -42.79 -16.59 -14.35
N GLY A 16 -42.07 -15.63 -14.95
CA GLY A 16 -41.46 -14.49 -14.24
C GLY A 16 -40.10 -14.80 -13.59
N SER A 17 -39.60 -16.03 -13.74
CA SER A 17 -38.26 -16.42 -13.29
C SER A 17 -37.18 -16.11 -14.34
N TRP A 18 -35.98 -15.79 -13.88
CA TRP A 18 -34.84 -15.44 -14.73
C TRP A 18 -33.68 -16.40 -14.51
N THR A 19 -33.08 -16.89 -15.58
CA THR A 19 -31.83 -17.67 -15.48
C THR A 19 -30.63 -16.73 -15.48
N TRP A 20 -29.62 -17.02 -14.68
CA TRP A 20 -28.38 -16.25 -14.61
C TRP A 20 -27.14 -17.13 -14.69
N ARG A 21 -26.03 -16.53 -15.12
CA ARG A 21 -24.69 -17.13 -15.11
C ARG A 21 -23.71 -16.21 -14.39
N ALA A 22 -22.61 -16.75 -13.90
CA ALA A 22 -21.49 -15.88 -13.49
C ALA A 22 -20.98 -15.12 -14.72
N ALA A 23 -20.68 -13.83 -14.59
CA ALA A 23 -20.23 -13.01 -15.72
C ALA A 23 -19.04 -13.67 -16.45
N GLY A 24 -19.20 -13.94 -17.76
CA GLY A 24 -18.19 -14.61 -18.60
C GLY A 24 -18.16 -16.15 -18.54
N ALA A 25 -19.03 -16.80 -17.77
CA ALA A 25 -19.16 -18.26 -17.78
C ALA A 25 -19.97 -18.77 -18.99
N LYS A 26 -19.73 -20.00 -19.47
CA LYS A 26 -20.45 -20.57 -20.62
C LYS A 26 -21.80 -21.22 -20.26
N GLN A 27 -21.98 -21.67 -19.02
CA GLN A 27 -23.19 -22.37 -18.57
C GLN A 27 -23.96 -21.54 -17.52
N PRO A 28 -25.30 -21.57 -17.54
CA PRO A 28 -26.13 -20.95 -16.50
C PRO A 28 -25.85 -21.61 -15.15
N LYS A 29 -25.81 -20.80 -14.08
CA LYS A 29 -25.50 -21.26 -12.72
C LYS A 29 -26.74 -21.43 -11.85
N GLY A 30 -27.83 -20.73 -12.16
CA GLY A 30 -29.06 -20.84 -11.40
C GLY A 30 -30.19 -19.97 -11.94
N THR A 31 -31.30 -19.97 -11.19
CA THR A 31 -32.51 -19.19 -11.47
C THR A 31 -32.73 -18.19 -10.34
N LEU A 32 -33.27 -17.01 -10.64
CA LEU A 32 -33.65 -15.97 -9.68
C LEU A 32 -35.06 -15.46 -9.98
N ASP A 33 -35.73 -14.90 -8.97
CA ASP A 33 -37.06 -14.29 -9.12
C ASP A 33 -36.95 -12.89 -9.76
N GLY A 34 -37.75 -12.63 -10.79
CA GLY A 34 -37.79 -11.34 -11.49
C GLY A 34 -38.15 -10.17 -10.58
N ALA A 35 -38.84 -10.40 -9.45
CA ALA A 35 -39.14 -9.36 -8.46
C ALA A 35 -37.90 -8.75 -7.79
N LEU A 36 -36.75 -9.44 -7.83
CA LEU A 36 -35.48 -8.97 -7.26
C LEU A 36 -34.67 -8.08 -8.21
N LEU A 37 -35.13 -7.93 -9.47
CA LEU A 37 -34.45 -7.14 -10.49
C LEU A 37 -34.84 -5.66 -10.41
N TYR A 38 -33.94 -4.81 -10.91
CA TYR A 38 -34.20 -3.38 -11.06
C TYR A 38 -35.15 -3.13 -12.25
N ASN A 39 -35.79 -1.96 -12.25
CA ASN A 39 -36.72 -1.58 -13.30
C ASN A 39 -36.01 -1.44 -14.66
N GLY A 40 -36.50 -2.13 -15.69
CA GLY A 40 -35.91 -2.14 -17.03
C GLY A 40 -34.79 -3.18 -17.25
N ALA A 41 -34.67 -4.21 -16.41
CA ALA A 41 -33.72 -5.29 -16.60
C ALA A 41 -33.93 -6.04 -17.93
N SER A 42 -32.85 -6.35 -18.62
CA SER A 42 -32.86 -7.02 -19.92
C SER A 42 -31.91 -8.23 -19.97
N VAL A 43 -32.17 -9.14 -20.91
CA VAL A 43 -31.30 -10.30 -21.15
C VAL A 43 -29.95 -9.82 -21.70
N GLY A 44 -28.86 -10.26 -21.08
CA GLY A 44 -27.49 -9.85 -21.38
C GLY A 44 -26.91 -8.84 -20.39
N ASP A 45 -27.70 -8.32 -19.45
CA ASP A 45 -27.21 -7.36 -18.47
C ASP A 45 -26.27 -8.00 -17.44
N VAL A 46 -25.08 -7.43 -17.30
CA VAL A 46 -24.10 -7.81 -16.27
C VAL A 46 -24.29 -6.95 -15.03
N CYS A 47 -24.88 -7.56 -14.01
CA CYS A 47 -25.35 -6.90 -12.80
C CYS A 47 -24.57 -7.40 -11.57
N ARG A 48 -24.55 -6.60 -10.51
CA ARG A 48 -23.94 -7.04 -9.24
C ARG A 48 -25.03 -7.58 -8.32
N ALA A 49 -24.88 -8.82 -7.90
CA ALA A 49 -25.85 -9.50 -7.05
C ALA A 49 -25.26 -9.85 -5.68
N ASP A 50 -26.07 -9.73 -4.64
CA ASP A 50 -25.81 -10.33 -3.34
C ASP A 50 -26.37 -11.76 -3.38
N ALA A 51 -25.51 -12.75 -3.08
CA ALA A 51 -25.88 -14.17 -3.16
C ALA A 51 -25.44 -14.95 -1.92
N ASP A 52 -26.30 -15.81 -1.41
CA ASP A 52 -26.00 -16.77 -0.36
C ASP A 52 -25.55 -18.11 -0.96
N PHE A 53 -24.50 -18.68 -0.37
CA PHE A 53 -23.88 -19.93 -0.79
C PHE A 53 -24.16 -20.96 0.29
N ASP A 54 -25.12 -21.85 0.01
CA ASP A 54 -25.49 -22.96 0.90
C ASP A 54 -25.10 -24.29 0.26
N VAL A 55 -25.25 -25.38 1.02
CA VAL A 55 -24.91 -26.74 0.55
C VAL A 55 -25.72 -27.14 -0.70
N ASP A 56 -26.92 -26.59 -0.85
CA ASP A 56 -27.86 -26.89 -1.93
C ASP A 56 -27.71 -25.98 -3.17
N GLY A 57 -26.82 -24.97 -3.14
CA GLY A 57 -26.56 -24.11 -4.29
C GLY A 57 -26.35 -22.63 -3.97
N ILE A 58 -26.44 -21.79 -5.00
CA ILE A 58 -26.25 -20.34 -4.93
C ILE A 58 -27.61 -19.65 -5.12
N PHE A 59 -28.06 -18.94 -4.09
CA PHE A 59 -29.33 -18.21 -4.10
C PHE A 59 -29.07 -16.70 -4.17
N VAL A 60 -29.61 -16.04 -5.19
CA VAL A 60 -29.51 -14.58 -5.34
C VAL A 60 -30.58 -13.92 -4.49
N THR A 61 -30.17 -13.04 -3.57
CA THR A 61 -31.07 -12.37 -2.62
C THR A 61 -31.36 -10.91 -3.00
N ALA A 62 -30.47 -10.25 -3.73
CA ALA A 62 -30.72 -8.91 -4.28
C ALA A 62 -29.87 -8.64 -5.53
N VAL A 63 -30.39 -7.89 -6.50
CA VAL A 63 -29.67 -7.49 -7.73
C VAL A 63 -29.62 -5.96 -7.85
N LEU A 64 -28.41 -5.42 -8.02
CA LEU A 64 -28.17 -4.00 -8.26
C LEU A 64 -28.12 -3.70 -9.77
N PRO A 65 -28.57 -2.51 -10.21
CA PRO A 65 -28.52 -2.12 -11.61
C PRO A 65 -27.07 -2.09 -12.14
N PRO A 66 -26.87 -2.34 -13.45
CA PRO A 66 -25.56 -2.36 -14.07
C PRO A 66 -24.88 -1.00 -13.93
N LYS A 67 -23.56 -1.01 -13.71
CA LYS A 67 -22.78 0.22 -13.75
C LYS A 67 -22.80 0.75 -15.17
N GLY A 68 -23.39 1.93 -15.38
CA GLY A 68 -23.33 2.64 -16.66
C GLY A 68 -21.88 2.79 -17.16
N ARG A 69 -21.71 3.04 -18.46
CA ARG A 69 -20.38 3.14 -19.13
C ARG A 69 -19.42 4.16 -18.50
N SER A 70 -19.94 5.08 -17.68
CA SER A 70 -19.21 6.09 -16.91
C SER A 70 -18.82 5.64 -15.48
N GLY A 71 -19.22 4.44 -15.06
CA GLY A 71 -19.01 3.91 -13.71
C GLY A 71 -19.83 4.59 -12.61
N ARG A 72 -20.79 5.45 -12.97
CA ARG A 72 -21.66 6.19 -12.05
C ARG A 72 -23.12 5.97 -12.41
N PRO A 73 -24.03 5.72 -11.44
CA PRO A 73 -25.46 5.69 -11.69
C PRO A 73 -25.90 7.00 -12.33
N ASP A 74 -26.80 6.96 -13.33
CA ASP A 74 -27.27 8.16 -14.02
C ASP A 74 -27.90 9.17 -13.05
N ASP A 75 -28.49 8.67 -11.96
CA ASP A 75 -29.11 9.42 -10.86
C ASP A 75 -28.11 10.32 -10.08
N GLU A 76 -26.80 10.11 -10.23
CA GLU A 76 -25.76 10.93 -9.59
C GLU A 76 -25.03 11.88 -10.57
N ARG A 77 -25.55 12.07 -11.79
CA ARG A 77 -24.96 12.97 -12.78
C ARG A 77 -25.34 14.42 -12.46
N ILE A 78 -24.33 15.21 -12.06
CA ILE A 78 -24.50 16.66 -11.90
C ILE A 78 -24.27 17.31 -13.27
N GLU A 79 -25.30 17.90 -13.85
CA GLU A 79 -25.18 18.73 -15.05
C GLU A 79 -24.76 20.14 -14.65
N LEU A 80 -23.58 20.56 -15.13
CA LEU A 80 -23.06 21.91 -14.94
C LEU A 80 -23.66 22.82 -16.01
N LEU A 81 -24.72 23.53 -15.65
CA LEU A 81 -25.20 24.68 -16.42
C LEU A 81 -24.16 25.80 -16.27
N GLY A 82 -23.38 26.06 -17.31
CA GLY A 82 -22.44 27.18 -17.33
C GLY A 82 -23.20 28.48 -17.09
N SER A 83 -22.75 29.29 -16.12
CA SER A 83 -23.24 30.65 -15.96
C SER A 83 -22.93 31.39 -17.26
N GLY A 84 -23.95 31.77 -18.04
CA GLY A 84 -23.83 32.42 -19.36
C GLY A 84 -23.23 33.84 -19.32
N THR A 85 -22.22 34.07 -18.50
CA THR A 85 -21.51 35.34 -18.35
C THR A 85 -20.08 35.14 -18.83
N GLU A 86 -19.66 35.91 -19.82
CA GLU A 86 -18.30 35.88 -20.36
C GLU A 86 -17.27 36.17 -19.26
N PHE A 87 -16.31 35.26 -19.11
CA PHE A 87 -15.24 35.36 -18.12
C PHE A 87 -14.20 36.39 -18.59
N GLN A 88 -14.18 37.59 -18.00
CA GLN A 88 -13.11 38.56 -18.18
C GLN A 88 -11.93 38.25 -17.26
N ALA A 89 -10.83 37.77 -17.84
CA ALA A 89 -9.59 37.49 -17.12
C ALA A 89 -8.85 38.80 -16.78
N VAL A 90 -8.88 39.22 -15.50
CA VAL A 90 -8.06 40.33 -15.01
C VAL A 90 -6.71 39.80 -14.52
N THR A 91 -5.63 40.10 -15.24
CA THR A 91 -4.25 39.81 -14.80
C THR A 91 -3.58 41.08 -14.26
N THR A 92 -3.28 41.13 -12.96
CA THR A 92 -2.51 42.23 -12.37
C THR A 92 -1.01 41.91 -12.38
N GLN A 93 -0.18 42.75 -13.04
CA GLN A 93 1.28 42.68 -12.96
C GLN A 93 1.81 43.64 -11.88
N LEU A 94 2.68 43.13 -11.00
CA LEU A 94 3.30 43.86 -9.90
C LEU A 94 4.54 44.66 -10.39
N ALA A 95 4.53 45.98 -10.24
CA ALA A 95 5.62 46.85 -10.69
C ALA A 95 6.94 46.63 -9.90
N LYS A 96 8.08 46.64 -10.61
CA LYS A 96 9.43 46.49 -10.03
C LYS A 96 9.92 47.78 -9.38
N LYS A 97 10.42 47.68 -8.14
CA LYS A 97 10.98 48.77 -7.33
C LYS A 97 12.42 49.13 -7.75
N SER A 98 12.68 50.43 -7.96
CA SER A 98 13.98 51.00 -8.35
C SER A 98 15.00 51.00 -7.21
N ARG A 99 16.28 50.74 -7.54
CA ARG A 99 17.43 50.78 -6.62
C ARG A 99 17.94 52.20 -6.47
N SER A 100 18.08 52.66 -5.23
CA SER A 100 18.61 53.96 -4.83
C SER A 100 20.12 54.08 -5.06
N GLY A 101 20.53 55.27 -5.50
CA GLY A 101 21.88 55.62 -5.93
C GLY A 101 22.98 55.53 -4.87
N LYS A 102 24.19 55.21 -5.36
CA LYS A 102 25.42 55.21 -4.58
C LYS A 102 26.27 56.40 -5.02
N ARG A 103 26.46 57.33 -4.08
CA ARG A 103 27.24 58.56 -4.25
C ARG A 103 28.73 58.25 -4.40
N ASN A 104 29.29 59.03 -5.31
CA ASN A 104 30.69 59.26 -5.61
C ASN A 104 31.42 59.89 -4.41
N ASP A 105 32.52 59.31 -3.94
CA ASP A 105 33.63 60.07 -3.37
C ASP A 105 34.92 59.30 -3.60
N GLY A 106 35.89 59.97 -4.21
CA GLY A 106 37.18 59.43 -4.58
C GLY A 106 38.28 60.02 -3.72
N ARG A 107 39.33 59.25 -3.43
CA ARG A 107 40.65 59.78 -3.07
C ARG A 107 41.78 58.74 -3.22
N ARG A 108 42.57 58.98 -4.28
CA ARG A 108 44.06 59.04 -4.37
C ARG A 108 44.92 57.81 -4.03
N ARG A 109 45.54 57.27 -5.10
CA ARG A 109 46.97 56.92 -5.36
C ARG A 109 47.92 56.77 -4.16
N SER A 110 48.66 55.65 -4.10
CA SER A 110 50.11 55.56 -4.38
C SER A 110 50.73 54.26 -3.87
N ASP A 111 51.68 53.73 -4.65
CA ASP A 111 52.60 52.62 -4.42
C ASP A 111 53.26 52.54 -3.04
N ARG A 112 53.47 51.31 -2.52
CA ARG A 112 54.81 50.83 -2.12
C ARG A 112 54.87 49.35 -1.72
N LYS A 113 56.06 48.83 -2.02
CA LYS A 113 56.61 47.48 -1.98
C LYS A 113 56.97 47.00 -0.56
N LYS A 114 57.02 45.67 -0.39
CA LYS A 114 57.89 44.88 0.52
C LYS A 114 57.41 44.69 1.98
N GLY A 115 57.35 43.43 2.43
CA GLY A 115 57.30 43.12 3.87
C GLY A 115 56.96 41.66 4.17
N LYS A 116 57.81 40.99 4.92
CA LYS A 116 57.85 39.55 5.18
C LYS A 116 57.22 39.25 6.56
N ARG A 117 56.66 38.04 6.70
CA ARG A 117 56.59 37.17 7.92
C ARG A 117 55.55 37.42 9.04
N ASP A 118 54.97 36.27 9.40
CA ASP A 118 54.58 35.74 10.72
C ASP A 118 53.24 36.10 11.39
N VAL A 119 52.44 35.02 11.54
CA VAL A 119 51.69 34.56 12.74
C VAL A 119 50.79 35.57 13.45
N ASP A 120 49.46 35.37 13.43
CA ASP A 120 48.75 34.88 14.63
C ASP A 120 47.29 34.48 14.34
N ASN A 121 46.87 33.40 14.99
CA ASN A 121 45.57 32.78 14.95
C ASN A 121 44.63 33.42 15.98
N ARG A 122 43.77 34.35 15.55
CA ARG A 122 42.61 34.81 16.34
C ARG A 122 41.39 35.05 15.45
N SER A 123 40.67 33.99 15.10
CA SER A 123 39.26 34.10 14.71
C SER A 123 38.37 33.76 15.89
N LYS A 124 38.02 34.79 16.66
CA LYS A 124 36.87 34.79 17.55
C LYS A 124 36.04 36.03 17.19
N ASP A 125 34.72 35.83 17.23
CA ASP A 125 33.69 36.87 17.21
C ASP A 125 33.29 37.46 15.85
N ASN A 126 32.44 36.74 15.10
CA ASN A 126 31.20 37.34 14.61
C ASN A 126 30.15 36.30 14.14
N LYS A 127 29.39 35.70 15.06
CA LYS A 127 28.12 35.04 14.70
C LYS A 127 27.11 35.04 15.84
N GLY A 128 26.70 36.24 16.24
CA GLY A 128 25.66 36.44 17.26
C GLY A 128 24.71 37.55 16.85
N ARG A 129 23.78 37.30 15.92
CA ARG A 129 22.55 38.11 15.73
C ARG A 129 21.62 37.50 14.68
N ARG A 130 20.91 36.43 15.06
CA ARG A 130 19.59 36.03 14.55
C ARG A 130 19.27 34.65 15.11
N ASN A 131 18.68 34.63 16.30
CA ASN A 131 17.76 33.59 16.78
C ASN A 131 17.24 34.04 18.14
N ASN A 132 16.38 35.06 18.13
CA ASN A 132 15.53 35.36 19.28
C ASN A 132 14.15 35.75 18.78
N ARG A 133 13.34 34.73 18.49
CA ARG A 133 11.88 34.73 18.63
C ARG A 133 11.42 33.27 18.59
N ASP A 134 10.69 32.91 19.65
CA ASP A 134 9.94 31.67 19.83
C ASP A 134 10.71 30.41 20.25
N ASN A 135 11.46 30.50 21.36
CA ASN A 135 11.71 29.33 22.21
C ASN A 135 10.89 29.45 23.49
N LYS A 136 9.58 29.20 23.39
CA LYS A 136 8.74 28.94 24.55
C LYS A 136 9.30 27.68 25.21
N ALA A 137 9.88 27.83 26.40
CA ALA A 137 10.48 26.74 27.18
C ALA A 137 9.48 25.58 27.25
N ARG A 138 9.76 24.51 26.50
CA ARG A 138 9.00 23.26 26.62
C ARG A 138 9.27 22.76 28.04
N LYS A 139 8.20 22.63 28.84
CA LYS A 139 8.25 21.95 30.15
C LYS A 139 9.09 20.67 30.01
N PRO A 140 10.00 20.36 30.95
CA PRO A 140 10.75 19.11 30.93
C PRO A 140 9.73 17.98 30.97
N LYS A 141 9.60 17.28 29.84
CA LYS A 141 8.69 16.16 29.71
C LYS A 141 9.36 15.03 30.47
N THR A 142 8.83 14.68 31.63
CA THR A 142 9.16 13.44 32.35
C THR A 142 8.61 12.26 31.53
N GLU A 143 9.12 12.11 30.32
CA GLU A 143 8.82 11.00 29.42
C GLU A 143 9.96 10.01 29.61
N ALA A 144 9.61 8.76 29.92
CA ALA A 144 10.55 7.65 29.93
C ALA A 144 11.45 7.70 28.67
N PRO A 145 12.72 7.29 28.76
CA PRO A 145 13.67 7.40 27.65
C PRO A 145 13.03 6.82 26.39
N ALA A 146 12.95 7.63 25.33
CA ALA A 146 12.36 7.20 24.08
C ALA A 146 13.11 5.96 23.58
N LYS A 147 12.37 4.86 23.34
CA LYS A 147 12.96 3.63 22.80
C LYS A 147 13.81 3.98 21.57
N PRO A 148 15.05 3.47 21.45
CA PRO A 148 15.91 3.79 20.33
C PRO A 148 15.21 3.43 19.02
N LYS A 149 15.39 4.25 17.98
CA LYS A 149 14.78 3.99 16.68
C LYS A 149 15.31 2.64 16.15
N PRO A 150 14.44 1.81 15.54
CA PRO A 150 14.87 0.54 15.00
C PRO A 150 15.94 0.74 13.92
N LYS A 151 16.88 -0.21 13.81
CA LYS A 151 17.95 -0.14 12.80
C LYS A 151 17.34 -0.38 11.42
N LYS A 152 17.83 0.35 10.41
CA LYS A 152 17.40 0.12 9.01
C LYS A 152 18.12 -1.09 8.43
N LEU A 153 17.44 -1.82 7.56
CA LEU A 153 18.06 -2.92 6.82
C LEU A 153 19.19 -2.41 5.93
N LYS A 154 20.37 -3.04 6.03
CA LYS A 154 21.54 -2.77 5.18
C LYS A 154 21.83 -4.01 4.33
N PRO A 155 21.41 -4.04 3.06
CA PRO A 155 21.60 -5.20 2.21
C PRO A 155 23.08 -5.44 1.89
N GLY A 156 23.45 -6.71 1.74
CA GLY A 156 24.76 -7.11 1.22
C GLY A 156 24.89 -6.87 -0.29
N ARG A 157 25.98 -7.39 -0.87
CA ARG A 157 26.22 -7.43 -2.32
C ARG A 157 26.73 -8.81 -2.78
N THR A 158 26.49 -9.85 -1.98
CA THR A 158 27.03 -11.20 -2.18
C THR A 158 26.46 -11.86 -3.42
N HIS A 159 25.14 -11.94 -3.53
CA HIS A 159 24.44 -12.56 -4.67
C HIS A 159 24.57 -11.69 -5.92
N ARG A 160 24.48 -10.37 -5.76
CA ARG A 160 24.68 -9.44 -6.88
C ARG A 160 26.08 -9.57 -7.47
N LYS A 161 27.12 -9.64 -6.63
CA LYS A 161 28.49 -9.78 -7.09
C LYS A 161 28.71 -11.14 -7.75
N ALA A 162 28.22 -12.23 -7.13
CA ALA A 162 28.32 -13.57 -7.70
C ALA A 162 27.66 -13.66 -9.08
N LEU A 163 26.49 -13.02 -9.27
CA LEU A 163 25.84 -12.94 -10.57
C LEU A 163 26.69 -12.19 -11.60
N ILE A 164 27.22 -11.01 -11.24
CA ILE A 164 28.07 -10.21 -12.14
C ILE A 164 29.36 -10.96 -12.49
N ASP A 165 30.02 -11.58 -11.52
CA ASP A 165 31.26 -12.34 -11.74
C ASP A 165 31.01 -13.56 -12.65
N GLY A 166 29.80 -14.13 -12.65
CA GLY A 166 29.42 -15.26 -13.51
C GLY A 166 29.09 -14.90 -14.97
N LEU A 167 28.88 -13.61 -15.29
CA LEU A 167 28.56 -13.16 -16.65
C LEU A 167 29.80 -13.09 -17.55
N PRO A 168 29.65 -13.20 -18.89
CA PRO A 168 30.72 -12.88 -19.84
C PRO A 168 31.23 -11.45 -19.67
N GLU A 169 32.53 -11.20 -19.91
CA GLU A 169 33.20 -9.92 -19.63
C GLU A 169 32.47 -8.71 -20.22
N GLU A 170 31.97 -8.82 -21.46
CA GLU A 170 31.20 -7.78 -22.15
C GLU A 170 29.90 -7.42 -21.40
N GLN A 171 29.25 -8.42 -20.80
CA GLN A 171 28.02 -8.26 -20.04
C GLN A 171 28.29 -7.77 -18.61
N ARG A 172 29.47 -8.08 -18.03
CA ARG A 172 29.83 -7.65 -16.65
C ARG A 172 29.81 -6.14 -16.51
N VAL A 173 30.41 -5.42 -17.45
CA VAL A 173 30.50 -3.94 -17.42
C VAL A 173 29.10 -3.32 -17.45
N ILE A 174 28.23 -3.84 -18.31
CA ILE A 174 26.85 -3.38 -18.45
C ILE A 174 26.05 -3.73 -17.19
N ALA A 175 26.18 -4.95 -16.67
CA ALA A 175 25.52 -5.38 -15.43
C ALA A 175 25.93 -4.53 -14.23
N GLU A 176 27.22 -4.19 -14.11
CA GLU A 176 27.71 -3.28 -13.08
C GLU A 176 27.07 -1.90 -13.19
N GLN A 177 27.01 -1.34 -14.39
CA GLN A 177 26.42 -0.02 -14.65
C GLN A 177 24.92 -0.02 -14.36
N VAL A 178 24.18 -1.05 -14.81
CA VAL A 178 22.76 -1.24 -14.50
C VAL A 178 22.54 -1.35 -13.00
N SER A 179 23.41 -2.06 -12.27
CA SER A 179 23.29 -2.23 -10.82
C SER A 179 23.48 -0.93 -10.02
N ARG A 180 24.21 0.05 -10.58
CA ARG A 180 24.51 1.33 -9.92
C ARG A 180 23.45 2.39 -10.20
N GLY A 181 22.95 2.45 -11.44
CA GLY A 181 22.06 3.54 -11.88
C GLY A 181 20.95 3.16 -12.85
N GLY A 182 20.70 1.87 -13.05
CA GLY A 182 19.69 1.35 -13.97
C GLY A 182 20.00 1.65 -15.45
N ILE A 183 19.01 1.48 -16.32
CA ILE A 183 19.15 1.68 -17.77
C ILE A 183 19.54 3.13 -18.11
N ALA A 184 19.08 4.11 -17.33
CA ALA A 184 19.42 5.51 -17.56
C ALA A 184 20.93 5.78 -17.45
N ALA A 185 21.61 5.11 -16.52
CA ALA A 185 23.07 5.19 -16.40
C ALA A 185 23.80 4.52 -17.56
N VAL A 186 23.21 3.46 -18.13
CA VAL A 186 23.73 2.82 -19.35
C VAL A 186 23.58 3.75 -20.56
N ARG A 187 22.39 4.34 -20.76
CA ARG A 187 22.14 5.30 -21.86
C ARG A 187 23.12 6.47 -21.83
N LYS A 188 23.28 7.09 -20.65
CA LYS A 188 24.21 8.21 -20.47
C LYS A 188 25.67 7.83 -20.78
N GLU A 189 26.08 6.62 -20.40
CA GLU A 189 27.44 6.14 -20.66
C GLU A 189 27.66 5.89 -22.16
N ILE A 190 26.67 5.31 -22.85
CA ILE A 190 26.71 5.11 -24.30
C ILE A 190 26.77 6.45 -25.04
N GLU A 191 25.94 7.43 -24.65
CA GLU A 191 25.97 8.78 -25.21
C GLU A 191 27.34 9.44 -25.03
N ALA A 192 27.95 9.30 -23.85
CA ALA A 192 29.27 9.84 -23.58
C ALA A 192 30.38 9.14 -24.40
N GLN A 193 30.26 7.82 -24.61
CA GLN A 193 31.19 7.06 -25.46
C GLN A 193 31.04 7.42 -26.94
N ASN A 194 29.81 7.59 -27.41
CA ASN A 194 29.54 8.00 -28.79
C ASN A 194 30.02 9.43 -29.07
N LEU A 195 29.89 10.34 -28.11
CA LEU A 195 30.46 11.68 -28.23
C LEU A 195 31.99 11.64 -28.37
N ARG A 196 32.68 10.85 -27.54
CA ARG A 196 34.14 10.66 -27.64
C ARG A 196 34.55 10.00 -28.96
N ALA A 197 33.84 8.95 -29.37
CA ALA A 197 34.09 8.28 -30.65
C ALA A 197 33.94 9.24 -31.83
N GLN A 198 32.96 10.15 -31.79
CA GLN A 198 32.81 11.20 -32.80
C GLN A 198 33.97 12.21 -32.77
N GLU A 199 34.44 12.63 -31.59
CA GLU A 199 35.60 13.52 -31.44
C GLU A 199 36.89 12.86 -31.96
N ASP A 200 37.04 11.55 -31.77
CA ASP A 200 38.20 10.76 -32.20
C ASP A 200 38.09 10.23 -33.66
N GLY A 201 37.00 10.53 -34.36
CA GLY A 201 36.74 10.08 -35.75
C GLY A 201 36.45 8.59 -35.90
N GLY A 202 36.08 7.90 -34.81
CA GLY A 202 35.65 6.49 -34.78
C GLY A 202 34.16 6.28 -35.06
N GLU A 203 33.77 5.02 -35.26
CA GLU A 203 32.37 4.63 -35.48
C GLU A 203 31.57 4.66 -34.16
N ALA A 204 30.30 5.09 -34.23
CA ALA A 204 29.43 5.15 -33.07
C ALA A 204 29.03 3.75 -32.56
N VAL A 205 29.01 3.58 -31.23
CA VAL A 205 28.55 2.35 -30.58
C VAL A 205 27.05 2.16 -30.81
N ARG A 206 26.65 0.94 -31.15
CA ARG A 206 25.24 0.53 -31.34
C ARG A 206 24.48 0.55 -30.01
N ALA A 207 23.83 1.67 -29.72
CA ALA A 207 23.12 1.89 -28.46
C ALA A 207 21.99 0.88 -28.20
N ASP A 208 21.21 0.55 -29.22
CA ASP A 208 20.01 -0.27 -29.07
C ASP A 208 20.33 -1.69 -28.59
N ALA A 209 21.40 -2.30 -29.12
CA ALA A 209 21.83 -3.65 -28.71
C ALA A 209 22.28 -3.69 -27.24
N LEU A 210 23.00 -2.65 -26.78
CA LEU A 210 23.46 -2.54 -25.40
C LEU A 210 22.31 -2.26 -24.42
N ILE A 211 21.32 -1.47 -24.84
CA ILE A 211 20.12 -1.19 -24.04
C ILE A 211 19.27 -2.46 -23.92
N ALA A 212 19.06 -3.19 -25.02
CA ALA A 212 18.32 -4.46 -24.99
C ALA A 212 19.00 -5.50 -24.09
N LEU A 213 20.33 -5.60 -24.15
CA LEU A 213 21.11 -6.45 -23.25
C LEU A 213 20.95 -6.01 -21.79
N ALA A 214 21.05 -4.70 -21.50
CA ALA A 214 20.81 -4.18 -20.16
C ALA A 214 19.41 -4.51 -19.63
N GLU A 215 18.37 -4.41 -20.46
CA GLU A 215 17.00 -4.76 -20.11
C GLU A 215 16.84 -6.25 -19.78
N SER A 216 17.52 -7.12 -20.53
CA SER A 216 17.52 -8.57 -20.29
C SER A 216 18.14 -8.98 -18.94
N LEU A 217 19.11 -8.19 -18.45
CA LEU A 217 19.84 -8.48 -17.20
C LEU A 217 19.08 -8.00 -15.95
N ILE A 218 18.13 -7.07 -16.08
CA ILE A 218 17.40 -6.47 -14.94
C ILE A 218 16.66 -7.49 -14.08
N PRO A 219 15.90 -8.45 -14.64
CA PRO A 219 15.19 -9.43 -13.83
C PRO A 219 16.13 -10.23 -12.92
N GLN A 220 17.25 -10.73 -13.48
CA GLN A 220 18.23 -11.51 -12.74
C GLN A 220 18.93 -10.66 -11.66
N LEU A 221 19.33 -9.44 -12.01
CA LEU A 221 19.92 -8.50 -11.06
C LEU A 221 18.96 -8.22 -9.89
N LYS A 222 17.67 -7.96 -10.16
CA LYS A 222 16.68 -7.71 -9.10
C LYS A 222 16.47 -8.90 -8.18
N VAL A 223 16.45 -10.13 -8.71
CA VAL A 223 16.39 -11.35 -7.88
C VAL A 223 17.62 -11.43 -6.97
N ALA A 224 18.82 -11.21 -7.52
CA ALA A 224 20.05 -11.21 -6.73
C ALA A 224 20.06 -10.10 -5.67
N GLU A 225 19.60 -8.89 -5.99
CA GLU A 225 19.45 -7.82 -5.01
C GLU A 225 18.46 -8.17 -3.90
N TRP A 226 17.35 -8.82 -4.25
CA TRP A 226 16.36 -9.26 -3.27
C TRP A 226 16.96 -10.33 -2.35
N ARG A 227 17.71 -11.31 -2.87
CA ARG A 227 18.42 -12.30 -2.05
C ARG A 227 19.41 -11.65 -1.09
N ASP A 228 20.16 -10.64 -1.54
CA ASP A 228 21.05 -9.85 -0.67
C ASP A 228 20.30 -9.11 0.44
N ARG A 229 19.08 -8.62 0.17
CA ARG A 229 18.19 -8.02 1.19
C ARG A 229 17.66 -9.09 2.16
N ALA A 230 17.27 -10.24 1.64
CA ALA A 230 16.69 -11.33 2.40
C ALA A 230 17.72 -11.97 3.35
N ASP A 231 18.96 -12.16 2.91
CA ASP A 231 20.08 -12.60 3.76
C ASP A 231 20.39 -11.59 4.86
N ALA A 232 20.40 -10.30 4.52
CA ALA A 232 20.60 -9.26 5.53
C ALA A 232 19.45 -9.26 6.56
N ALA A 233 18.21 -9.49 6.12
CA ALA A 233 17.05 -9.59 6.99
C ALA A 233 17.16 -10.80 7.94
N LEU A 234 17.59 -11.96 7.44
CA LEU A 234 17.84 -13.13 8.28
C LEU A 234 18.95 -12.90 9.31
N LYS A 235 20.07 -12.28 8.91
CA LYS A 235 21.21 -12.01 9.80
C LYS A 235 20.89 -11.02 10.92
N SER A 236 19.92 -10.14 10.71
CA SER A 236 19.59 -9.05 11.65
C SER A 236 18.10 -9.00 12.00
N MET A 237 17.49 -10.19 12.11
CA MET A 237 16.04 -10.38 12.32
C MET A 237 15.51 -9.63 13.55
N ASP A 238 16.28 -9.59 14.64
CA ASP A 238 15.85 -9.00 15.92
C ASP A 238 16.05 -7.48 15.99
N GLU A 239 16.95 -6.92 15.18
CA GLU A 239 17.37 -5.52 15.30
C GLU A 239 16.73 -4.60 14.24
N VAL A 240 16.41 -5.14 13.07
CA VAL A 240 15.91 -4.39 11.91
C VAL A 240 14.49 -3.87 12.15
N ASP A 241 14.02 -2.84 11.46
CA ASP A 241 12.62 -2.42 11.53
C ASP A 241 11.68 -3.51 10.96
N ILE A 242 10.62 -3.86 11.69
CA ILE A 242 9.54 -4.76 11.25
C ILE A 242 8.96 -4.32 9.89
N ARG A 243 8.91 -3.01 9.61
CA ARG A 243 8.49 -2.51 8.30
C ARG A 243 9.42 -2.98 7.18
N ASP A 244 10.74 -2.94 7.40
CA ASP A 244 11.72 -3.37 6.40
C ASP A 244 11.64 -4.89 6.17
N LEU A 245 11.37 -5.69 7.21
CA LEU A 245 11.11 -7.13 7.06
C LEU A 245 9.85 -7.39 6.21
N ARG A 246 8.79 -6.62 6.43
CA ARG A 246 7.56 -6.71 5.62
C ARG A 246 7.79 -6.31 4.16
N THR A 247 8.60 -5.30 3.87
CA THR A 247 8.89 -4.93 2.47
C THR A 247 9.68 -5.99 1.74
N VAL A 248 10.61 -6.68 2.43
CA VAL A 248 11.33 -7.83 1.86
C VAL A 248 10.39 -9.00 1.56
N LEU A 249 9.44 -9.29 2.45
CA LEU A 249 8.42 -10.33 2.23
C LEU A 249 7.47 -10.00 1.09
N VAL A 250 7.00 -8.76 0.98
CA VAL A 250 6.14 -8.34 -0.15
C VAL A 250 6.90 -8.46 -1.46
N ALA A 251 8.18 -8.05 -1.50
CA ALA A 251 9.02 -8.21 -2.69
C ALA A 251 9.30 -9.69 -3.02
N ALA A 252 9.17 -10.61 -2.06
CA ALA A 252 9.37 -12.03 -2.31
C ALA A 252 8.34 -12.62 -3.28
N GLU A 253 7.11 -12.08 -3.34
CA GLU A 253 6.08 -12.53 -4.28
C GLU A 253 6.55 -12.44 -5.75
N ASP A 254 7.34 -11.40 -6.08
CA ASP A 254 7.87 -11.19 -7.43
C ASP A 254 9.16 -11.98 -7.69
N PHE A 255 10.04 -12.07 -6.68
CA PHE A 255 11.44 -12.49 -6.86
C PHE A 255 11.78 -13.88 -6.30
N ALA A 256 10.97 -14.45 -5.40
CA ALA A 256 11.27 -15.72 -4.74
C ALA A 256 10.69 -16.94 -5.50
N ARG A 257 11.18 -17.16 -6.73
CA ARG A 257 10.66 -18.22 -7.62
C ARG A 257 11.33 -19.58 -7.46
N ASP A 258 12.48 -19.63 -6.80
CA ASP A 258 13.25 -20.87 -6.58
C ASP A 258 12.95 -21.43 -5.19
N ASP A 259 13.13 -22.74 -5.00
CA ASP A 259 12.85 -23.39 -3.71
C ASP A 259 13.70 -22.85 -2.57
N GLU A 260 14.96 -22.50 -2.84
CA GLU A 260 15.82 -21.83 -1.86
C GLU A 260 15.26 -20.45 -1.47
N SER A 261 14.80 -19.67 -2.45
CA SER A 261 14.21 -18.35 -2.22
C SER A 261 12.89 -18.45 -1.45
N ARG A 262 12.08 -19.47 -1.73
CA ARG A 262 10.86 -19.77 -0.96
C ARG A 262 11.18 -20.16 0.47
N ALA A 263 12.15 -21.05 0.68
CA ALA A 263 12.59 -21.46 2.02
C ALA A 263 13.11 -20.27 2.83
N LEU A 264 13.84 -19.36 2.19
CA LEU A 264 14.33 -18.12 2.79
C LEU A 264 13.17 -17.19 3.18
N THR A 265 12.16 -17.08 2.33
CA THR A 265 10.93 -16.31 2.59
C THR A 265 10.15 -16.86 3.78
N GLU A 266 9.99 -18.19 3.87
CA GLU A 266 9.31 -18.82 5.02
C GLU A 266 10.07 -18.60 6.33
N LYS A 267 11.40 -18.66 6.32
CA LYS A 267 12.22 -18.32 7.50
C LYS A 267 12.01 -16.87 7.94
N ILE A 268 11.98 -15.92 6.98
CA ILE A 268 11.72 -14.51 7.29
C ILE A 268 10.31 -14.33 7.82
N ARG A 269 9.30 -15.01 7.25
CA ARG A 269 7.91 -14.95 7.71
C ARG A 269 7.79 -15.48 9.14
N ALA A 270 8.38 -16.63 9.44
CA ALA A 270 8.38 -17.21 10.78
C ALA A 270 9.05 -16.28 11.80
N GLY A 271 10.25 -15.77 11.49
CA GLY A 271 10.96 -14.83 12.36
C GLY A 271 10.20 -13.52 12.58
N LEU A 272 9.55 -12.97 11.54
CA LEU A 272 8.71 -11.79 11.65
C LEU A 272 7.51 -12.03 12.58
N ASN A 273 6.84 -13.18 12.45
CA ASN A 273 5.68 -13.52 13.29
C ASN A 273 6.09 -13.67 14.76
N GLN A 274 7.16 -14.43 15.04
CA GLN A 274 7.71 -14.58 16.40
C GLN A 274 8.06 -13.23 17.02
N ARG A 275 8.68 -12.34 16.24
CA ARG A 275 9.03 -11.00 16.74
C ARG A 275 7.81 -10.13 16.99
N VAL A 276 6.81 -10.17 16.10
CA VAL A 276 5.55 -9.43 16.31
C VAL A 276 4.83 -9.94 17.56
N GLU A 277 4.81 -11.25 17.79
CA GLU A 277 4.24 -11.87 19.00
C GLU A 277 5.00 -11.46 20.26
N LYS A 278 6.33 -11.48 20.22
CA LYS A 278 7.18 -11.00 21.30
C LYS A 278 6.92 -9.53 21.62
N ASP A 279 6.96 -8.64 20.63
CA ASP A 279 6.69 -7.21 20.79
C ASP A 279 5.26 -6.98 21.32
N GLN A 280 4.30 -7.80 20.91
CA GLN A 280 2.91 -7.76 21.38
C GLN A 280 2.80 -8.22 22.84
N GLY A 281 3.57 -9.22 23.27
CA GLY A 281 3.67 -9.65 24.66
C GLY A 281 4.31 -8.59 25.54
N GLU A 282 5.48 -8.05 25.13
CA GLU A 282 6.18 -6.98 25.84
C GLU A 282 5.29 -5.72 25.99
N TRP A 283 4.55 -5.36 24.93
CA TRP A 283 3.60 -4.26 24.97
C TRP A 283 2.48 -4.48 25.99
N GLN A 284 1.91 -5.69 26.05
CA GLN A 284 0.88 -6.02 27.04
C GLN A 284 1.43 -5.98 28.46
N GLU A 285 2.63 -6.54 28.68
CA GLU A 285 3.29 -6.49 29.99
C GLU A 285 3.62 -5.06 30.42
N GLU A 286 4.08 -4.21 29.52
CA GLU A 286 4.29 -2.78 29.82
C GLU A 286 3.00 -2.07 30.25
N ILE A 287 1.86 -2.44 29.66
CA ILE A 287 0.55 -1.91 30.08
C ILE A 287 0.17 -2.47 31.46
N ARG A 288 0.31 -3.79 31.67
CA ARG A 288 0.00 -4.42 32.97
C ARG A 288 0.84 -3.84 34.09
N VAL A 289 2.14 -3.61 33.87
CA VAL A 289 3.03 -2.94 34.83
C VAL A 289 2.55 -1.52 35.11
N ALA A 290 2.21 -0.74 34.07
CA ALA A 290 1.70 0.62 34.27
C ALA A 290 0.36 0.66 35.04
N LEU A 291 -0.51 -0.34 34.85
CA LEU A 291 -1.77 -0.51 35.59
C LEU A 291 -1.53 -0.92 37.05
N LYS A 292 -0.57 -1.81 37.32
CA LYS A 292 -0.17 -2.21 38.68
C LYS A 292 0.45 -1.06 39.46
N GLU A 293 1.16 -0.16 38.79
CA GLU A 293 1.75 1.05 39.38
C GLU A 293 0.79 2.25 39.40
N GLU A 294 -0.51 2.02 39.11
CA GLU A 294 -1.59 3.04 39.08
C GLU A 294 -1.29 4.24 38.16
N ARG A 295 -0.43 4.07 37.15
CA ARG A 295 -0.07 5.11 36.18
C ARG A 295 -1.05 5.10 35.00
N VAL A 296 -2.31 5.43 35.26
CA VAL A 296 -3.43 5.37 34.29
C VAL A 296 -3.14 6.10 32.98
N VAL A 297 -2.62 7.33 33.03
CA VAL A 297 -2.30 8.11 31.81
C VAL A 297 -1.22 7.43 30.96
N ARG A 298 -0.24 6.78 31.61
CA ARG A 298 0.80 6.02 30.90
C ARG A 298 0.20 4.78 30.25
N ALA A 299 -0.61 4.02 30.98
CA ALA A 299 -1.30 2.84 30.46
C ALA A 299 -2.21 3.19 29.26
N LEU A 300 -3.00 4.27 29.36
CA LEU A 300 -3.82 4.79 28.26
C LEU A 300 -2.98 5.15 27.02
N ARG A 301 -1.86 5.84 27.21
CA ARG A 301 -0.95 6.20 26.11
C ARG A 301 -0.30 4.97 25.47
N LEU A 302 0.10 3.98 26.26
CA LEU A 302 0.64 2.72 25.75
C LEU A 302 -0.42 1.93 24.96
N SER A 303 -1.66 1.87 25.45
CA SER A 303 -2.78 1.19 24.77
C SER A 303 -3.09 1.75 23.37
N SER A 304 -2.78 3.02 23.13
CA SER A 304 -2.99 3.67 21.83
C SER A 304 -1.94 3.33 20.76
N ARG A 305 -0.86 2.63 21.13
CA ARG A 305 0.31 2.38 20.28
C ARG A 305 0.66 0.88 20.21
N PRO A 306 -0.26 0.02 19.72
CA PRO A 306 0.06 -1.39 19.55
C PRO A 306 1.18 -1.59 18.52
N PRO A 307 2.01 -2.63 18.66
CA PRO A 307 3.06 -2.94 17.69
C PRO A 307 2.49 -3.29 16.32
N LYS A 308 1.30 -3.91 16.29
CA LYS A 308 0.51 -4.14 15.08
C LYS A 308 -0.69 -3.20 15.07
N ALA A 309 -0.78 -2.36 14.04
CA ALA A 309 -1.92 -1.45 13.87
C ALA A 309 -3.23 -2.26 13.79
N GLY A 310 -4.21 -1.86 14.58
CA GLY A 310 -5.50 -2.57 14.67
C GLY A 310 -5.47 -3.83 15.54
N SER A 311 -4.37 -4.15 16.22
CA SER A 311 -4.36 -5.23 17.21
C SER A 311 -5.34 -4.89 18.34
N PRO A 312 -6.30 -5.79 18.66
CA PRO A 312 -7.24 -5.56 19.74
C PRO A 312 -6.51 -5.55 21.09
N LEU A 313 -7.06 -4.79 22.04
CA LEU A 313 -6.61 -4.86 23.43
C LEU A 313 -7.21 -6.11 24.08
N PRO A 314 -6.42 -6.93 24.80
CA PRO A 314 -6.94 -8.05 25.57
C PRO A 314 -8.05 -7.63 26.54
N PRO A 315 -9.10 -8.44 26.75
CA PRO A 315 -10.27 -8.06 27.56
C PRO A 315 -9.90 -7.79 29.02
N ASP A 316 -9.00 -8.58 29.61
CA ASP A 316 -8.47 -8.39 30.97
C ASP A 316 -7.84 -7.01 31.15
N ILE A 317 -7.02 -6.59 30.18
CA ILE A 317 -6.38 -5.27 30.18
C ILE A 317 -7.42 -4.17 29.94
N ALA A 318 -8.36 -4.39 29.03
CA ALA A 318 -9.39 -3.42 28.69
C ALA A 318 -10.32 -3.13 29.88
N GLU A 319 -10.76 -4.16 30.61
CA GLU A 319 -11.61 -4.03 31.80
C GLU A 319 -10.89 -3.28 32.93
N THR A 320 -9.66 -3.69 33.23
CA THR A 320 -8.84 -3.05 34.28
C THR A 320 -8.55 -1.59 33.92
N LEU A 321 -8.17 -1.31 32.66
CA LEU A 321 -7.89 0.04 32.18
C LEU A 321 -9.15 0.92 32.19
N THR A 322 -10.32 0.36 31.86
CA THR A 322 -11.60 1.08 31.87
C THR A 322 -11.99 1.45 33.30
N THR A 323 -11.85 0.50 34.23
CA THR A 323 -12.14 0.72 35.65
C THR A 323 -11.26 1.83 36.23
N GLN A 324 -9.94 1.72 36.07
CA GLN A 324 -9.00 2.76 36.55
C GLN A 324 -9.17 4.10 35.81
N ALA A 325 -9.56 4.11 34.54
CA ALA A 325 -9.83 5.34 33.81
C ALA A 325 -11.10 6.05 34.33
N ASN A 326 -12.18 5.32 34.59
CA ASN A 326 -13.40 5.88 35.17
C ASN A 326 -13.14 6.40 36.59
N GLU A 327 -12.35 5.69 37.40
CA GLU A 327 -11.92 6.16 38.73
C GLU A 327 -11.07 7.43 38.63
N ALA A 328 -10.12 7.50 37.69
CA ALA A 328 -9.28 8.69 37.48
C ALA A 328 -10.05 9.91 36.95
N LEU A 329 -11.22 9.70 36.34
CA LEU A 329 -12.17 10.77 35.97
C LEU A 329 -13.14 11.09 37.10
N GLY A 330 -13.25 10.22 38.11
CA GLY A 330 -14.07 10.41 39.30
C GLY A 330 -13.33 11.17 40.41
N GLY A 331 -14.11 11.74 41.34
CA GLY A 331 -13.58 12.42 42.54
C GLY A 331 -13.24 13.90 42.36
N ASP A 332 -12.68 14.50 43.41
CA ASP A 332 -12.25 15.91 43.45
C ASP A 332 -10.88 16.08 42.78
N VAL A 333 -10.86 15.87 41.47
CA VAL A 333 -9.65 15.91 40.66
C VAL A 333 -9.49 17.29 40.01
N SER A 334 -8.26 17.82 40.01
CA SER A 334 -7.98 19.10 39.35
C SER A 334 -8.32 19.07 37.86
N GLN A 335 -8.84 20.18 37.34
CA GLN A 335 -9.22 20.31 35.92
C GLN A 335 -8.05 20.03 34.96
N GLN A 336 -6.82 20.33 35.38
CA GLN A 336 -5.60 20.01 34.61
C GLN A 336 -5.39 18.50 34.49
N ARG A 337 -5.55 17.74 35.57
CA ARG A 337 -5.45 16.28 35.54
C ARG A 337 -6.58 15.69 34.69
N LEU A 338 -7.80 16.22 34.84
CA LEU A 338 -8.95 15.81 34.04
C LEU A 338 -8.67 15.97 32.53
N GLY A 339 -8.15 17.12 32.10
CA GLY A 339 -7.78 17.36 30.71
C GLY A 339 -6.71 16.39 30.19
N ILE A 340 -5.70 16.06 30.99
CA ILE A 340 -4.65 15.10 30.61
C ILE A 340 -5.22 13.68 30.43
N VAL A 341 -6.11 13.25 31.32
CA VAL A 341 -6.74 11.92 31.27
C VAL A 341 -7.68 11.83 30.06
N LEU A 342 -8.52 12.85 29.83
CA LEU A 342 -9.40 12.92 28.66
C LEU A 342 -8.62 12.94 27.34
N GLU A 343 -7.50 13.68 27.26
CA GLU A 343 -6.63 13.64 26.07
C GLU A 343 -6.06 12.23 25.86
N ALA A 344 -5.67 11.51 26.91
CA ALA A 344 -5.16 10.14 26.78
C ALA A 344 -6.25 9.13 26.38
N ILE A 345 -7.46 9.24 26.94
CA ILE A 345 -8.61 8.40 26.59
C ILE A 345 -8.97 8.56 25.10
N ALA A 346 -8.90 9.78 24.55
CA ALA A 346 -9.28 10.06 23.16
C ALA A 346 -8.49 9.26 22.11
N PHE A 347 -7.30 8.77 22.47
CA PHE A 347 -6.47 7.93 21.60
C PHE A 347 -6.50 6.45 21.98
N SER A 348 -7.12 6.09 23.11
CA SER A 348 -7.20 4.72 23.59
C SER A 348 -8.34 3.93 22.91
N PRO A 349 -8.19 2.60 22.74
CA PRO A 349 -9.28 1.72 22.30
C PRO A 349 -10.49 1.72 23.24
N ILE A 350 -10.30 1.97 24.55
CA ILE A 350 -11.37 1.89 25.56
C ILE A 350 -12.30 3.12 25.61
N ARG A 351 -12.06 4.13 24.78
CA ARG A 351 -12.87 5.37 24.75
C ARG A 351 -14.40 5.18 24.71
N PRO A 352 -15.00 4.13 24.10
CA PRO A 352 -16.46 3.97 24.12
C PRO A 352 -17.01 3.57 25.49
N TYR A 353 -16.18 3.04 26.38
CA TYR A 353 -16.58 2.50 27.69
C TYR A 353 -16.33 3.48 28.85
N VAL A 354 -15.83 4.68 28.55
CA VAL A 354 -15.46 5.67 29.56
C VAL A 354 -16.52 6.75 29.65
N ALA A 355 -17.02 7.01 30.86
CA ALA A 355 -18.04 8.01 31.12
C ALA A 355 -17.54 9.02 32.17
N LEU A 356 -17.62 10.32 31.85
CA LEU A 356 -17.40 11.36 32.84
C LEU A 356 -18.61 11.43 33.79
N ALA A 357 -18.38 11.11 35.07
CA ALA A 357 -19.41 11.08 36.11
C ALA A 357 -19.77 12.49 36.61
N HIS A 358 -18.78 13.35 36.81
CA HIS A 358 -18.97 14.71 37.32
C HIS A 358 -18.34 15.74 36.37
N ILE A 359 -19.12 16.75 35.98
CA ILE A 359 -18.64 17.87 35.17
C ILE A 359 -18.28 19.00 36.14
N PRO A 360 -17.06 19.56 36.10
CA PRO A 360 -16.72 20.72 36.91
C PRO A 360 -17.70 21.88 36.67
N PRO A 361 -18.22 22.56 37.71
CA PRO A 361 -19.26 23.58 37.57
C PRO A 361 -18.80 24.82 36.79
N ASP A 362 -17.50 25.13 36.82
CA ASP A 362 -16.89 26.18 35.99
C ASP A 362 -15.63 25.62 35.29
N PRO A 363 -15.76 25.08 34.07
CA PRO A 363 -14.63 24.50 33.35
C PRO A 363 -13.71 25.62 32.82
N GLY A 364 -12.47 25.63 33.29
CA GLY A 364 -11.46 26.58 32.83
C GLY A 364 -11.17 26.44 31.33
N LYS A 365 -10.76 27.56 30.71
CA LYS A 365 -10.51 27.65 29.26
C LYS A 365 -9.58 26.55 28.72
N GLU A 366 -8.54 26.17 29.48
CA GLU A 366 -7.60 25.11 29.07
C GLU A 366 -8.29 23.75 28.93
N LEU A 367 -9.24 23.41 29.83
CA LEU A 367 -10.00 22.17 29.77
C LEU A 367 -10.93 22.16 28.55
N VAL A 368 -11.64 23.26 28.33
CA VAL A 368 -12.53 23.45 27.17
C VAL A 368 -11.75 23.34 25.85
N ASP A 369 -10.57 23.95 25.75
CA ASP A 369 -9.69 23.87 24.57
C ASP A 369 -9.25 22.42 24.29
N ILE A 370 -8.90 21.66 25.35
CA ILE A 370 -8.53 20.25 25.23
C ILE A 370 -9.72 19.40 24.76
N VAL A 371 -10.89 19.54 25.40
CA VAL A 371 -12.10 18.78 25.04
C VAL A 371 -12.53 19.10 23.61
N THR A 372 -12.47 20.38 23.20
CA THR A 372 -12.76 20.82 21.83
C THR A 372 -11.84 20.13 20.83
N LYS A 373 -10.53 20.04 21.13
CA LYS A 373 -9.53 19.38 20.28
C LYS A 373 -9.79 17.89 20.08
N VAL A 374 -10.34 17.19 21.08
CA VAL A 374 -10.60 15.74 21.05
C VAL A 374 -12.09 15.39 20.85
N SER A 375 -12.93 16.39 20.57
CA SER A 375 -14.37 16.23 20.40
C SER A 375 -14.76 15.24 19.30
N ASP A 376 -13.94 15.13 18.26
CA ASP A 376 -14.10 14.15 17.16
C ASP A 376 -13.98 12.69 17.61
N ARG A 377 -13.28 12.44 18.73
CA ARG A 377 -12.99 11.10 19.24
C ARG A 377 -13.82 10.71 20.45
N ILE A 378 -14.28 11.70 21.23
CA ILE A 378 -15.14 11.49 22.40
C ILE A 378 -16.37 12.41 22.32
N PRO A 379 -17.29 12.16 21.38
CA PRO A 379 -18.42 13.06 21.12
C PRO A 379 -19.40 13.14 22.30
N ASP A 380 -19.61 12.04 23.05
CA ASP A 380 -20.54 12.03 24.18
C ASP A 380 -20.04 12.91 25.34
N ILE A 381 -18.73 12.93 25.59
CA ILE A 381 -18.14 13.82 26.59
C ILE A 381 -18.16 15.27 26.08
N ALA A 382 -17.82 15.52 24.82
CA ALA A 382 -17.87 16.88 24.26
C ALA A 382 -19.27 17.52 24.37
N ARG A 383 -20.33 16.75 24.08
CA ARG A 383 -21.73 17.19 24.25
C ARG A 383 -22.05 17.57 25.70
N LYS A 384 -21.53 16.84 26.68
CA LYS A 384 -21.68 17.18 28.12
C LYS A 384 -21.04 18.52 28.49
N PHE A 385 -19.99 18.94 27.79
CA PHE A 385 -19.36 20.26 27.95
C PHE A 385 -20.02 21.37 27.10
N GLY A 386 -21.13 21.07 26.41
CA GLY A 386 -21.78 22.02 25.50
C GLY A 386 -21.00 22.31 24.22
N ILE A 387 -20.05 21.44 23.86
CA ILE A 387 -19.22 21.58 22.65
C ILE A 387 -19.83 20.68 21.57
N GLU A 388 -20.20 21.27 20.44
CA GLU A 388 -20.61 20.50 19.26
C GLU A 388 -19.42 19.70 18.70
N PRO A 389 -19.53 18.36 18.57
CA PRO A 389 -18.45 17.55 18.02
C PRO A 389 -18.13 17.96 16.58
N ILE A 390 -16.86 18.26 16.31
CA ILE A 390 -16.42 18.54 14.94
C ILE A 390 -16.42 17.21 14.18
N GLU A 391 -17.42 16.98 13.35
CA GLU A 391 -17.39 15.88 12.38
C GLU A 391 -16.33 16.18 11.30
N LYS A 392 -15.09 15.77 11.55
CA LYS A 392 -14.10 15.72 10.46
C LYS A 392 -14.53 14.60 9.53
N SER A 393 -15.26 14.96 8.46
CA SER A 393 -15.44 14.06 7.31
C SER A 393 -14.07 13.48 6.98
N ARG A 394 -13.96 12.14 6.96
CA ARG A 394 -12.70 11.47 6.60
C ARG A 394 -12.35 11.97 5.22
N GLY A 395 -11.43 12.93 5.15
CA GLY A 395 -11.09 13.63 3.93
C GLY A 395 -10.82 12.59 2.86
N ARG A 396 -11.71 12.53 1.86
CA ARG A 396 -11.51 11.77 0.63
C ARG A 396 -10.11 12.13 0.19
N ARG A 397 -9.17 11.18 0.27
CA ARG A 397 -7.76 11.41 -0.08
C ARG A 397 -7.79 12.16 -1.41
N ARG A 398 -7.36 13.43 -1.41
CA ARG A 398 -7.30 14.24 -2.64
C ARG A 398 -6.58 13.37 -3.66
N GLY A 399 -7.34 12.89 -4.65
CA GLY A 399 -6.78 12.10 -5.73
C GLY A 399 -5.60 12.88 -6.28
N LYS A 400 -4.47 12.19 -6.45
CA LYS A 400 -3.27 12.75 -7.07
C LYS A 400 -3.75 13.35 -8.40
N ARG A 401 -3.72 14.68 -8.54
CA ARG A 401 -4.15 15.34 -9.79
C ARG A 401 -3.40 14.65 -10.93
N PRO A 402 -4.08 14.17 -11.98
CA PRO A 402 -3.37 13.62 -13.13
C PRO A 402 -2.41 14.69 -13.63
N LYS A 403 -1.15 14.30 -13.87
CA LYS A 403 -0.16 15.19 -14.47
C LYS A 403 -0.68 15.57 -15.86
N SER A 404 -0.81 16.86 -16.13
CA SER A 404 -1.12 17.35 -17.46
C SER A 404 -0.12 16.78 -18.47
N PRO A 405 -0.57 16.38 -19.67
CA PRO A 405 0.34 15.96 -20.73
C PRO A 405 1.28 17.11 -21.12
N PRO A 406 2.52 16.82 -21.55
CA PRO A 406 3.43 17.84 -22.07
C PRO A 406 2.80 18.54 -23.27
N PRO A 407 3.08 19.84 -23.49
CA PRO A 407 2.57 20.55 -24.66
C PRO A 407 3.15 19.92 -25.93
N GLU A 408 2.26 19.60 -26.88
CA GLU A 408 2.64 19.20 -28.23
C GLU A 408 3.41 20.34 -28.89
N THR A 409 4.63 20.04 -29.33
CA THR A 409 5.41 20.89 -30.21
C THR A 409 4.70 20.91 -31.57
N SER A 410 4.13 22.05 -31.92
CA SER A 410 3.67 22.38 -33.26
C SER A 410 4.80 22.15 -34.26
N LYS A 411 4.52 21.29 -35.26
CA LYS A 411 5.34 21.12 -36.45
C LYS A 411 5.45 22.47 -37.15
N ASP A 412 6.68 22.94 -37.34
CA ASP A 412 6.97 24.05 -38.25
C ASP A 412 6.57 23.66 -39.67
N GLN A 413 5.89 24.60 -40.32
CA GLN A 413 5.48 24.55 -41.71
C GLN A 413 6.70 24.68 -42.60
N GLU A 414 6.92 23.65 -43.42
CA GLU A 414 7.86 23.67 -44.54
C GLU A 414 7.27 24.53 -45.66
N VAL A 415 8.10 25.46 -46.14
CA VAL A 415 7.76 26.50 -47.11
C VAL A 415 7.52 25.88 -48.48
N VAL A 416 6.36 26.16 -49.06
CA VAL A 416 6.00 25.85 -50.44
C VAL A 416 6.77 26.76 -51.39
N ALA A 417 7.52 26.18 -52.32
CA ALA A 417 8.01 26.84 -53.53
C ALA A 417 7.38 26.16 -54.75
N GLU A 418 6.83 26.98 -55.65
CA GLU A 418 6.11 26.62 -56.88
C GLU A 418 6.97 25.82 -57.88
N PRO A 419 6.38 24.92 -58.70
CA PRO A 419 6.99 24.43 -59.92
C PRO A 419 6.46 25.16 -61.16
N ASP A 420 7.41 25.59 -61.99
CA ASP A 420 7.25 26.13 -63.33
C ASP A 420 6.95 25.00 -64.35
N SER A 421 6.29 25.37 -65.45
CA SER A 421 5.73 24.48 -66.47
C SER A 421 6.67 24.20 -67.65
N ALA A 422 6.22 23.31 -68.57
CA ALA A 422 6.71 23.01 -69.93
C ALA A 422 7.64 21.76 -70.05
N ASP A 423 7.54 20.84 -71.01
CA ASP A 423 6.64 20.56 -72.14
C ASP A 423 7.10 19.21 -72.77
N GLY A 424 6.22 18.50 -73.50
CA GLY A 424 6.60 17.45 -74.49
C GLY A 424 5.99 16.04 -74.33
N PRO A 425 5.65 15.35 -75.45
CA PRO A 425 4.26 14.92 -75.69
C PRO A 425 4.03 13.45 -76.16
N ASP A 426 2.75 13.18 -76.47
CA ASP A 426 2.15 12.21 -77.40
C ASP A 426 1.70 10.80 -76.93
N ASP A 427 0.36 10.64 -77.01
CA ASP A 427 -0.42 9.56 -77.66
C ASP A 427 -0.25 8.09 -77.16
N GLN A 428 -1.27 7.24 -77.00
CA GLN A 428 -2.61 7.13 -77.60
C GLN A 428 -3.37 5.90 -77.00
N ILE A 429 -4.72 5.85 -77.17
CA ILE A 429 -5.63 4.67 -77.24
C ILE A 429 -6.14 4.09 -75.88
N VAL A 430 -7.40 4.28 -75.45
CA VAL A 430 -8.75 3.89 -75.94
C VAL A 430 -9.20 2.46 -75.52
N LEU A 431 -10.41 2.49 -74.94
CA LEU A 431 -11.32 1.46 -74.42
C LEU A 431 -11.57 0.23 -75.32
N VAL A 432 -11.99 -0.90 -74.72
CA VAL A 432 -13.30 -1.59 -74.90
C VAL A 432 -13.23 -3.09 -74.48
N ALA A 433 -14.40 -3.58 -74.03
CA ALA A 433 -14.92 -4.91 -73.63
C ALA A 433 -14.37 -6.17 -74.36
N GLU A 434 -14.58 -7.43 -73.96
CA GLU A 434 -15.82 -8.17 -73.65
C GLU A 434 -15.45 -9.62 -73.15
N ASP A 435 -16.11 -10.09 -72.09
CA ASP A 435 -16.78 -11.40 -71.86
C ASP A 435 -16.13 -12.83 -72.07
N PRO A 436 -16.74 -13.93 -71.53
CA PRO A 436 -16.09 -15.10 -70.89
C PRO A 436 -16.16 -16.41 -71.72
N PRO A 437 -15.90 -17.62 -71.15
CA PRO A 437 -17.06 -18.49 -70.83
C PRO A 437 -16.92 -19.51 -69.66
N ALA A 438 -18.08 -20.04 -69.30
CA ALA A 438 -18.45 -21.06 -68.30
C ALA A 438 -18.09 -22.53 -68.67
N VAL A 439 -18.16 -23.48 -67.70
CA VAL A 439 -18.90 -24.78 -67.76
C VAL A 439 -19.14 -25.33 -66.32
N LYS A 440 -20.31 -25.99 -66.13
CA LYS A 440 -20.97 -26.56 -64.90
C LYS A 440 -20.59 -28.06 -64.63
N PRO A 441 -21.41 -28.92 -63.97
CA PRO A 441 -21.78 -29.11 -62.54
C PRO A 441 -21.64 -30.60 -62.04
N GLY A 442 -22.01 -30.93 -60.78
CA GLY A 442 -22.37 -32.32 -60.40
C GLY A 442 -22.45 -32.67 -58.90
N LEU A 443 -23.60 -33.20 -58.46
CA LEU A 443 -23.85 -33.91 -57.17
C LEU A 443 -23.47 -35.40 -57.28
N THR A 444 -23.14 -36.09 -56.16
CA THR A 444 -23.87 -37.23 -55.50
C THR A 444 -22.99 -38.10 -54.56
N HIS A 445 -23.66 -38.78 -53.62
CA HIS A 445 -23.23 -39.75 -52.59
C HIS A 445 -22.52 -41.04 -53.07
N GLU A 446 -21.68 -41.62 -52.19
CA GLU A 446 -21.41 -43.08 -51.96
C GLU A 446 -20.66 -43.17 -50.59
N GLU A 447 -21.18 -43.84 -49.55
CA GLU A 447 -21.19 -45.28 -49.22
C GLU A 447 -19.89 -45.80 -48.56
N ALA A 448 -20.07 -46.59 -47.50
CA ALA A 448 -19.07 -47.06 -46.52
C ALA A 448 -18.11 -48.15 -47.06
N PRO A 449 -17.15 -48.60 -46.24
CA PRO A 449 -17.30 -49.98 -45.77
C PRO A 449 -16.99 -50.22 -44.28
N SER A 450 -17.49 -51.36 -43.83
CA SER A 450 -17.40 -51.95 -42.48
C SER A 450 -16.23 -52.96 -42.34
N ILE A 451 -16.16 -53.59 -41.14
CA ILE A 451 -15.46 -54.85 -40.76
C ILE A 451 -14.08 -54.56 -40.09
N GLU A 452 -13.71 -55.05 -38.89
CA GLU A 452 -13.89 -56.39 -38.29
C GLU A 452 -13.79 -56.41 -36.74
N MET A 453 -14.31 -57.49 -36.16
CA MET A 453 -14.41 -57.86 -34.75
C MET A 453 -13.11 -58.42 -34.16
N GLY A 454 -12.97 -58.39 -32.82
CA GLY A 454 -11.94 -59.15 -32.09
C GLY A 454 -12.25 -59.30 -30.60
N ASP A 455 -12.52 -60.54 -30.21
CA ASP A 455 -13.02 -61.07 -28.92
C ASP A 455 -12.05 -61.08 -27.73
N GLY A 456 -12.64 -61.24 -26.53
CA GLY A 456 -12.07 -61.94 -25.37
C GLY A 456 -11.52 -61.01 -24.25
N VAL A 457 -11.70 -61.23 -22.94
CA VAL A 457 -12.04 -62.40 -22.12
C VAL A 457 -12.41 -61.86 -20.71
N THR A 458 -13.45 -62.40 -20.06
CA THR A 458 -13.67 -62.31 -18.58
C THR A 458 -12.96 -63.49 -17.90
N PRO A 459 -12.53 -63.40 -16.62
CA PRO A 459 -13.44 -63.85 -15.55
C PRO A 459 -13.27 -63.14 -14.17
N ASP A 460 -14.31 -63.26 -13.34
CA ASP A 460 -14.36 -63.57 -11.89
C ASP A 460 -13.30 -63.00 -10.90
N HIS A 461 -13.58 -62.65 -9.63
CA HIS A 461 -14.47 -63.22 -8.62
C HIS A 461 -14.63 -62.26 -7.40
N LEU A 462 -15.79 -62.36 -6.73
CA LEU A 462 -16.08 -62.23 -5.27
C LEU A 462 -15.85 -60.85 -4.59
N ALA A 463 -16.84 -60.08 -4.15
CA ALA A 463 -18.07 -60.32 -3.36
C ALA A 463 -17.85 -60.67 -1.86
N THR A 464 -18.55 -59.89 -1.01
CA THR A 464 -19.17 -60.28 0.30
C THR A 464 -18.24 -60.15 1.52
N SER A 465 -18.59 -59.57 2.69
CA SER A 465 -19.79 -58.91 3.25
C SER A 465 -19.48 -58.44 4.70
N LEU A 466 -20.31 -57.51 5.23
CA LEU A 466 -20.97 -57.47 6.57
C LEU A 466 -20.23 -58.04 7.81
N ALA A 467 -20.36 -57.54 9.04
CA ALA A 467 -21.15 -56.51 9.72
C ALA A 467 -20.75 -56.53 11.23
N ASP A 468 -21.27 -55.54 11.98
CA ASP A 468 -21.51 -55.51 13.44
C ASP A 468 -20.31 -55.68 14.41
N GLY A 469 -20.25 -55.06 15.59
CA GLY A 469 -21.22 -54.33 16.41
C GLY A 469 -20.79 -54.46 17.89
N GLN A 470 -21.27 -53.55 18.75
CA GLN A 470 -21.25 -53.55 20.24
C GLN A 470 -19.92 -53.21 20.96
N GLU A 471 -19.85 -52.17 21.80
CA GLU A 471 -20.51 -51.84 23.10
C GLU A 471 -19.76 -52.35 24.34
N GLY A 472 -19.61 -51.43 25.32
CA GLY A 472 -19.24 -51.67 26.72
C GLY A 472 -17.74 -51.52 27.04
N SER A 473 -17.27 -51.01 28.18
CA SER A 473 -17.86 -50.46 29.40
C SER A 473 -16.71 -50.08 30.35
N ALA A 474 -16.85 -48.95 31.05
CA ALA A 474 -16.32 -48.52 32.36
C ALA A 474 -15.04 -49.14 33.00
N SER A 475 -14.14 -48.25 33.46
CA SER A 475 -13.57 -48.20 34.84
C SER A 475 -12.69 -46.94 34.96
N VAL A 476 -13.11 -45.83 35.59
CA VAL A 476 -12.98 -45.50 37.03
C VAL A 476 -11.70 -46.05 37.68
N VAL A 477 -10.72 -45.17 37.90
CA VAL A 477 -9.82 -45.25 39.06
C VAL A 477 -9.70 -43.86 39.65
N ASP A 478 -10.17 -43.78 40.88
CA ASP A 478 -10.16 -42.67 41.80
C ASP A 478 -9.14 -43.04 42.88
N VAL A 479 -8.05 -42.29 43.08
CA VAL A 479 -7.23 -42.35 44.31
C VAL A 479 -6.59 -40.99 44.59
N ALA A 480 -7.29 -40.25 45.44
CA ALA A 480 -6.83 -39.72 46.73
C ALA A 480 -5.54 -38.86 46.83
N MET A 481 -5.83 -37.64 47.27
CA MET A 481 -5.03 -36.60 47.90
C MET A 481 -4.61 -36.98 49.35
N ALA A 482 -3.40 -36.58 49.78
CA ALA A 482 -2.96 -36.09 51.12
C ALA A 482 -1.46 -36.42 51.41
N PRO A 483 -0.79 -35.85 52.44
CA PRO A 483 -0.48 -34.43 52.63
C PRO A 483 0.98 -34.16 53.11
N VAL A 484 1.37 -32.87 53.10
CA VAL A 484 2.22 -32.12 54.06
C VAL A 484 3.47 -32.80 54.68
N GLU A 485 4.65 -32.25 54.39
CA GLU A 485 5.69 -32.04 55.41
C GLU A 485 6.66 -30.89 55.03
N SER A 486 6.70 -29.86 55.87
CA SER A 486 7.64 -28.73 55.84
C SER A 486 8.87 -29.05 56.70
N PRO A 487 10.10 -28.70 56.30
CA PRO A 487 11.21 -28.60 57.24
C PRO A 487 11.45 -27.17 57.72
N ALA A 488 11.18 -26.99 59.01
CA ALA A 488 11.96 -26.34 60.06
C ALA A 488 12.78 -25.05 59.78
N ASP A 489 12.46 -24.05 60.62
CA ASP A 489 13.22 -22.88 61.01
C ASP A 489 14.70 -23.12 61.31
N GLU A 490 15.54 -22.22 60.80
CA GLU A 490 16.94 -22.04 61.18
C GLU A 490 17.03 -20.78 62.07
N GLU A 491 17.00 -21.00 63.38
CA GLU A 491 17.15 -19.96 64.40
C GLU A 491 18.63 -19.55 64.51
N LYS A 492 18.93 -18.32 64.10
CA LYS A 492 20.22 -17.65 64.35
C LYS A 492 20.23 -17.07 65.76
N GLY A 493 20.97 -17.70 66.67
CA GLY A 493 21.47 -17.08 67.90
C GLY A 493 22.82 -16.41 67.66
N LEU A 494 22.87 -15.09 67.85
CA LEU A 494 24.11 -14.32 68.06
C LEU A 494 24.38 -14.25 69.57
N GLY A 495 25.56 -14.72 69.96
CA GLY A 495 26.33 -14.18 71.07
C GLY A 495 27.46 -13.33 70.51
#